data_AF-C9JMW2-F1
#
_entry.id   AF-C9JMW2-F1
#
_cell.length_a   1.000
_cell.length_b   1.000
_cell.length_c   1.000
_cell.angle_alpha   90.00
_cell.angle_beta   90.00
_cell.angle_gamma   90.00
#
_symmetry.space_group_name_H-M   'P 1'
#
loop_
_entity.id
_entity.type
_entity.pdbx_description
1 polymer ?
#
loop_
_entity_poly.entity_id
_entity_poly.type
_entity_poly.pdbx_seq_one_letter_code
_entity_poly.pdbx_strand_id
1 'polypeptide(L)'
;MVSWKGIYFILTLFWGSFFGSIFMLSPFLPLMFVNPSWYRWINNRLVATWLTLPVALLETMFGVKVIITGDAFVPGERSVIIMNHRTRMDWMFLWNCLMRYSYLRLEKICLKASLKGVPGFGWAMQAAAYIFIHRK
;
A
#
# COMPACT_ATOMS: atom_id res chain seq x y z
N MET A 1 15.61 14.33 19.57
CA MET A 1 15.25 15.53 18.77
C MET A 1 14.28 15.12 17.69
N VAL A 2 13.20 15.89 17.47
CA VAL A 2 12.19 15.56 16.45
C VAL A 2 12.71 15.98 15.07
N SER A 3 12.60 15.08 14.08
CA SER A 3 13.04 15.35 12.70
C SER A 3 11.89 15.99 11.90
N TRP A 4 12.12 17.20 11.37
CA TRP A 4 11.16 17.88 10.48
C TRP A 4 10.82 17.06 9.24
N LYS A 5 11.82 16.38 8.65
CA LYS A 5 11.59 15.45 7.53
C LYS A 5 10.65 14.31 7.93
N GLY A 6 10.81 13.78 9.14
CA GLY A 6 9.94 12.73 9.67
C GLY A 6 8.50 13.22 9.89
N ILE A 7 8.32 14.43 10.43
CA ILE A 7 7.00 15.05 10.57
C ILE A 7 6.34 15.20 9.20
N TYR A 8 7.03 15.82 8.24
CA TYR A 8 6.49 16.01 6.89
C TYR A 8 6.11 14.67 6.25
N PHE A 9 6.98 13.66 6.36
CA PHE A 9 6.71 12.32 5.84
C PHE A 9 5.40 11.73 6.40
N ILE A 10 5.24 11.74 7.72
CA ILE A 10 4.04 11.19 8.37
C ILE A 10 2.79 11.97 7.97
N LEU A 11 2.85 13.31 7.97
CA LEU A 11 1.70 14.15 7.61
C LEU A 11 1.29 13.94 6.15
N THR A 12 2.25 13.92 5.23
CA THR A 12 2.00 13.68 3.81
C THR A 12 1.37 12.32 3.56
N LEU A 13 1.87 11.27 4.22
CA LEU A 13 1.29 9.93 4.10
C LEU A 13 -0.13 9.87 4.69
N PHE A 14 -0.33 10.45 5.87
CA PHE A 14 -1.63 10.45 6.52
C PHE A 14 -2.66 11.19 5.66
N TRP A 15 -2.40 12.45 5.30
CA TRP A 15 -3.33 13.27 4.51
C TRP A 15 -3.55 12.71 3.12
N GLY A 16 -2.49 12.21 2.46
CA GLY A 16 -2.63 11.53 1.17
C GLY A 16 -3.56 10.32 1.26
N SER A 17 -3.39 9.48 2.30
CA SER A 17 -4.26 8.30 2.48
C SER A 17 -5.70 8.69 2.84
N PHE A 18 -5.86 9.72 3.66
CA PHE A 18 -7.15 10.20 4.14
C PHE A 18 -7.98 10.78 2.99
N PHE A 19 -7.43 11.75 2.27
CA PHE A 19 -8.11 12.37 1.13
C PHE A 19 -8.22 11.42 -0.06
N GLY A 20 -7.21 10.58 -0.31
CA GLY A 20 -7.29 9.54 -1.34
C GLY A 20 -8.43 8.56 -1.07
N SER A 21 -8.64 8.17 0.18
CA SER A 21 -9.78 7.31 0.53
C SER A 21 -11.12 7.99 0.28
N ILE A 22 -11.28 9.25 0.74
CA ILE A 22 -12.54 9.97 0.65
C ILE A 22 -12.87 10.38 -0.79
N PHE A 23 -11.92 10.97 -1.51
CA PHE A 23 -12.19 11.62 -2.79
C PHE A 23 -11.81 10.77 -4.00
N MET A 24 -10.93 9.78 -3.85
CA MET A 24 -10.54 8.92 -4.97
C MET A 24 -11.18 7.54 -4.88
N LEU A 25 -11.26 6.91 -3.70
CA LEU A 25 -11.83 5.56 -3.57
C LEU A 25 -13.34 5.55 -3.33
N SER A 26 -13.86 6.38 -2.42
CA SER A 26 -15.29 6.38 -2.07
C SER A 26 -16.25 6.60 -3.25
N PRO A 27 -15.97 7.48 -4.24
CA PRO A 27 -16.87 7.65 -5.39
C PRO A 27 -17.09 6.38 -6.21
N PHE A 28 -16.16 5.42 -6.16
CA PHE A 28 -16.29 4.15 -6.86
C PHE A 28 -16.93 3.04 -6.01
N LEU A 29 -17.27 3.27 -4.74
CA LEU A 29 -17.93 2.26 -3.91
C LEU A 29 -19.25 1.73 -4.50
N PRO A 30 -20.13 2.55 -5.12
CA PRO A 30 -21.34 2.02 -5.76
C PRO A 30 -21.04 1.00 -6.85
N LEU A 31 -19.92 1.14 -7.57
CA LEU A 31 -19.50 0.23 -8.63
C LEU A 31 -19.23 -1.18 -8.09
N MET A 32 -18.92 -1.33 -6.80
CA MET A 32 -18.76 -2.64 -6.17
C MET A 32 -20.02 -3.51 -6.29
N PHE A 33 -21.20 -2.90 -6.22
CA PHE A 33 -22.48 -3.60 -6.31
C PHE A 33 -22.95 -3.83 -7.75
N VAL A 34 -22.51 -2.97 -8.68
CA VAL A 34 -22.91 -3.04 -10.11
C VAL A 34 -21.97 -3.93 -10.91
N ASN A 35 -20.65 -3.74 -10.76
CA ASN A 35 -19.64 -4.51 -11.46
C ASN A 35 -18.39 -4.68 -10.59
N PRO A 36 -18.32 -5.78 -9.82
CA PRO A 36 -17.18 -6.05 -8.93
C PRO A 36 -15.83 -6.07 -9.66
N SER A 37 -15.77 -6.60 -10.88
CA SER A 37 -14.53 -6.68 -11.66
C SER A 37 -13.98 -5.29 -12.01
N TRP A 38 -14.84 -4.39 -12.46
CA TRP A 38 -14.44 -3.00 -12.74
C TRP A 38 -14.06 -2.25 -11.47
N TYR A 39 -14.85 -2.40 -10.39
CA TYR A 39 -14.49 -1.85 -9.07
C TYR A 39 -13.10 -2.29 -8.64
N ARG A 40 -12.79 -3.59 -8.71
CA ARG A 40 -11.46 -4.13 -8.39
C ARG A 40 -10.38 -3.54 -9.28
N TRP A 41 -10.63 -3.46 -10.59
CA TRP A 41 -9.66 -2.96 -11.57
C TRP A 41 -9.29 -1.49 -11.34
N ILE A 42 -10.29 -0.64 -11.01
CA ILE A 42 -10.10 0.79 -10.71
C ILE A 42 -9.40 0.96 -9.36
N ASN A 43 -9.94 0.36 -8.29
CA ASN A 43 -9.39 0.53 -6.95
C ASN A 43 -7.94 0.06 -6.83
N ASN A 44 -7.61 -1.09 -7.44
CA ASN A 44 -6.23 -1.58 -7.45
C ASN A 44 -5.27 -0.55 -8.06
N ARG A 45 -5.67 0.18 -9.11
CA ARG A 45 -4.85 1.22 -9.74
C ARG A 45 -4.74 2.47 -8.86
N LEU A 46 -5.85 2.93 -8.30
CA LEU A 46 -5.86 4.11 -7.42
C LEU A 46 -4.99 3.88 -6.18
N VAL A 47 -5.11 2.71 -5.55
CA VAL A 47 -4.27 2.34 -4.40
C VAL A 47 -2.80 2.22 -4.82
N ALA A 48 -2.50 1.59 -5.95
CA ALA A 48 -1.12 1.50 -6.45
C ALA A 48 -0.50 2.88 -6.67
N THR A 49 -1.23 3.84 -7.25
CA THR A 49 -0.77 5.23 -7.41
C THR A 49 -0.45 5.87 -6.06
N TRP A 50 -1.25 5.61 -5.03
CA TRP A 50 -0.91 6.11 -3.70
C TRP A 50 0.30 5.39 -3.10
N LEU A 51 0.48 4.08 -3.34
CA LEU A 51 1.62 3.30 -2.84
C LEU A 51 2.97 3.70 -3.46
N THR A 52 2.98 4.37 -4.63
CA THR A 52 4.23 4.93 -5.18
C THR A 52 4.73 6.14 -4.37
N LEU A 53 3.84 6.87 -3.70
CA LEU A 53 4.21 8.02 -2.86
C LEU A 53 5.15 7.66 -1.71
N PRO A 54 4.86 6.71 -0.79
CA PRO A 54 5.79 6.34 0.27
C PRO A 54 7.13 5.83 -0.27
N VAL A 55 7.11 5.11 -1.40
CA VAL A 55 8.32 4.68 -2.09
C VAL A 55 9.16 5.88 -2.53
N ALA A 56 8.55 6.83 -3.25
CA ALA A 56 9.23 8.02 -3.72
C ALA A 56 9.77 8.87 -2.56
N LEU A 57 9.00 9.06 -1.49
CA LEU A 57 9.44 9.84 -0.33
C LEU A 57 10.63 9.19 0.40
N LEU A 58 10.66 7.84 0.53
CA LEU A 58 11.83 7.14 1.09
C LEU A 58 13.10 7.41 0.29
N GLU A 59 13.04 7.28 -1.02
CA GLU A 59 14.23 7.41 -1.87
C GLU A 59 14.66 8.88 -2.03
N THR A 60 13.70 9.79 -2.23
CA THR A 60 13.99 11.20 -2.52
C THR A 60 14.26 12.03 -1.28
N MET A 61 13.48 11.90 -0.20
CA MET A 61 13.65 12.74 0.98
C MET A 61 14.71 12.23 1.95
N PHE A 62 14.77 10.90 2.10
CA PHE A 62 15.67 10.23 3.04
C PHE A 62 16.91 9.63 2.36
N GLY A 63 16.98 9.64 1.02
CA GLY A 63 18.13 9.12 0.29
C GLY A 63 18.28 7.59 0.43
N VAL A 64 17.19 6.89 0.77
CA VAL A 64 17.22 5.43 0.94
C VAL A 64 17.54 4.80 -0.41
N LYS A 65 18.57 3.95 -0.43
CA LYS A 65 18.91 3.13 -1.60
C LYS A 65 18.43 1.71 -1.35
N VAL A 66 17.45 1.26 -2.13
CA VAL A 66 16.96 -0.12 -2.07
C VAL A 66 17.70 -0.97 -3.09
N ILE A 67 18.41 -2.00 -2.60
CA ILE A 67 19.11 -2.98 -3.42
C ILE A 67 18.30 -4.27 -3.40
N ILE A 68 17.97 -4.78 -4.58
CA ILE A 68 17.16 -5.99 -4.76
C ILE A 68 18.03 -7.00 -5.51
N THR A 69 18.16 -8.21 -4.96
CA THR A 69 18.96 -9.30 -5.51
C THR A 69 18.14 -10.59 -5.48
N GLY A 70 18.55 -11.57 -6.31
CA GLY A 70 17.87 -12.85 -6.47
C GLY A 70 17.10 -12.95 -7.79
N ASP A 71 16.28 -14.00 -7.89
CA ASP A 71 15.52 -14.30 -9.11
C ASP A 71 14.37 -13.32 -9.33
N ALA A 72 14.04 -13.09 -10.60
CA ALA A 72 12.92 -12.25 -10.98
C ALA A 72 11.57 -12.95 -10.70
N PHE A 73 10.52 -12.15 -10.47
CA PHE A 73 9.17 -12.67 -10.41
C PHE A 73 8.73 -13.18 -11.80
N VAL A 74 8.04 -14.32 -11.83
CA VAL A 74 7.42 -14.84 -13.05
C VAL A 74 6.16 -14.02 -13.36
N PRO A 75 6.08 -13.32 -14.51
CA PRO A 75 4.91 -12.52 -14.85
C PRO A 75 3.65 -13.37 -14.98
N GLY A 76 2.55 -12.89 -14.38
CA GLY A 76 1.23 -13.53 -14.48
C GLY A 76 0.96 -14.62 -13.45
N GLU A 77 1.96 -15.07 -12.70
CA GLU A 77 1.78 -16.02 -11.61
C GLU A 77 1.24 -15.37 -10.33
N ARG A 78 0.55 -16.17 -9.52
CA ARG A 78 0.11 -15.77 -8.18
C ARG A 78 1.16 -16.23 -7.18
N SER A 79 1.77 -15.30 -6.47
CA SER A 79 2.84 -15.60 -5.52
C SER A 79 2.40 -15.32 -4.08
N VAL A 80 2.83 -16.16 -3.15
CA VAL A 80 2.79 -15.88 -1.72
C VAL A 80 4.18 -15.43 -1.29
N ILE A 81 4.30 -14.18 -0.85
CA ILE A 81 5.56 -13.60 -0.42
C ILE A 81 5.67 -13.72 1.10
N ILE A 82 6.68 -14.45 1.57
CA ILE A 82 7.01 -14.58 2.99
C ILE A 82 8.24 -13.74 3.26
N MET A 83 8.17 -12.89 4.29
CA MET A 83 9.25 -11.98 4.64
C MET A 83 9.43 -11.88 6.14
N ASN A 84 10.68 -11.64 6.54
CA ASN A 84 10.99 -11.24 7.91
C ASN A 84 10.36 -9.86 8.19
N HIS A 85 9.70 -9.73 9.34
CA HIS A 85 9.09 -8.46 9.78
C HIS A 85 9.93 -7.84 10.89
N ARG A 86 10.94 -7.03 10.54
CA ARG A 86 11.87 -6.41 11.49
C ARG A 86 11.47 -4.99 11.88
N THR A 87 10.78 -4.27 11.00
CA THR A 87 10.43 -2.86 11.24
C THR A 87 9.00 -2.55 10.84
N ARG A 88 8.47 -1.42 11.31
CA ARG A 88 7.15 -0.94 10.90
C ARG A 88 7.11 -0.45 9.44
N MET A 89 8.28 -0.26 8.80
CA MET A 89 8.41 0.26 7.44
C MET A 89 8.62 -0.84 6.40
N ASP A 90 8.61 -2.11 6.78
CA ASP A 90 8.94 -3.23 5.90
C ASP A 90 8.09 -3.27 4.62
N TRP A 91 6.83 -2.82 4.72
CA TRP A 91 5.93 -2.77 3.57
C TRP A 91 6.41 -1.78 2.50
N MET A 92 7.06 -0.69 2.90
CA MET A 92 7.58 0.29 1.94
C MET A 92 8.79 -0.25 1.19
N PHE A 93 9.59 -1.11 1.81
CA PHE A 93 10.67 -1.83 1.11
C PHE A 93 10.08 -2.91 0.19
N LEU A 94 9.02 -3.59 0.59
CA LEU A 94 8.27 -4.50 -0.30
C LEU A 94 7.75 -3.75 -1.53
N TRP A 95 7.08 -2.62 -1.34
CA TRP A 95 6.51 -1.85 -2.44
C TRP A 95 7.58 -1.36 -3.41
N ASN A 96 8.77 -1.00 -2.91
CA ASN A 96 9.93 -0.71 -3.75
C ASN A 96 10.32 -1.87 -4.66
N CYS A 97 10.29 -3.10 -4.14
CA CYS A 97 10.56 -4.30 -4.92
C CYS A 97 9.45 -4.56 -5.96
N LEU A 98 8.19 -4.55 -5.52
CA LEU A 98 7.05 -4.82 -6.39
C LEU A 98 6.87 -3.76 -7.47
N MET A 99 7.24 -2.50 -7.22
CA MET A 99 7.17 -1.43 -8.22
C MET A 99 8.17 -1.64 -9.37
N ARG A 100 9.31 -2.31 -9.12
CA ARG A 100 10.38 -2.51 -10.11
C ARG A 100 10.32 -3.86 -10.80
N TYR A 101 9.94 -4.90 -10.07
CA TYR A 101 10.06 -6.28 -10.52
C TYR A 101 8.73 -7.04 -10.54
N SER A 102 7.60 -6.42 -10.19
CA SER A 102 6.31 -7.10 -10.16
C SER A 102 5.12 -6.13 -10.36
N TYR A 103 3.92 -6.53 -9.93
CA TYR A 103 2.71 -5.74 -10.02
C TYR A 103 2.33 -5.15 -8.64
N LEU A 104 2.82 -3.95 -8.35
CA LEU A 104 2.47 -3.22 -7.11
C LEU A 104 0.96 -3.09 -6.88
N ARG A 105 0.11 -3.13 -7.93
CA ARG A 105 -1.35 -2.97 -7.85
C ARG A 105 -2.13 -4.22 -7.41
N LEU A 106 -1.49 -5.38 -7.40
CA LEU A 106 -2.14 -6.68 -7.11
C LEU A 106 -1.75 -7.26 -5.75
N GLU A 107 -0.82 -6.62 -5.08
CA GLU A 107 -0.35 -6.89 -3.73
C GLU A 107 -1.48 -6.91 -2.70
N LYS A 108 -1.44 -7.86 -1.76
CA LYS A 108 -2.35 -7.92 -0.61
C LYS A 108 -1.54 -8.31 0.61
N ILE A 109 -1.59 -7.49 1.65
CA ILE A 109 -0.85 -7.71 2.89
C ILE A 109 -1.80 -8.20 3.98
N CYS A 110 -1.32 -9.13 4.81
CA CYS A 110 -2.00 -9.56 6.03
C CYS A 110 -1.81 -8.53 7.14
N LEU A 111 -2.91 -7.94 7.61
CA LEU A 111 -2.97 -6.82 8.55
C LEU A 111 -3.65 -7.22 9.86
N LYS A 112 -3.37 -6.48 10.94
CA LYS A 112 -4.13 -6.59 12.20
C LYS A 112 -5.54 -6.07 11.99
N ALA A 113 -6.56 -6.78 12.49
CA ALA A 113 -7.96 -6.35 12.39
C ALA A 113 -8.23 -4.95 12.99
N SER A 114 -7.50 -4.56 14.03
CA SER A 114 -7.62 -3.22 14.62
C SER A 114 -7.28 -2.08 13.65
N LEU A 115 -6.52 -2.35 12.58
CA LEU A 115 -6.19 -1.35 11.57
C LEU A 115 -7.36 -0.98 10.65
N LYS A 116 -8.46 -1.77 10.64
CA LYS A 116 -9.67 -1.44 9.85
C LYS A 116 -10.25 -0.08 10.22
N GLY A 117 -10.19 0.27 11.51
CA GLY A 117 -10.77 1.52 12.03
C GLY A 117 -9.91 2.76 11.78
N VAL A 118 -8.68 2.61 11.27
CA VAL A 118 -7.76 3.75 11.07
C VAL A 118 -8.21 4.58 9.86
N PRO A 119 -8.51 5.88 10.03
CA PRO A 119 -8.89 6.76 8.93
C PRO A 119 -7.81 6.82 7.84
N GLY A 120 -8.24 6.90 6.58
CA GLY A 120 -7.34 6.85 5.43
C GLY A 120 -6.82 5.43 5.19
N PHE A 121 -5.69 5.07 5.81
CA PHE A 121 -5.03 3.77 5.57
C PHE A 121 -5.98 2.58 5.74
N GLY A 122 -6.70 2.48 6.86
CA GLY A 122 -7.59 1.36 7.14
C GLY A 122 -8.73 1.24 6.13
N TRP A 123 -9.30 2.37 5.73
CA TRP A 123 -10.37 2.43 4.73
C TRP A 123 -9.87 2.04 3.33
N ALA A 124 -8.74 2.60 2.90
CA ALA A 124 -8.11 2.26 1.62
C ALA A 124 -7.75 0.78 1.53
N MET A 125 -7.18 0.21 2.59
CA MET A 125 -6.78 -1.21 2.63
C MET A 125 -8.00 -2.15 2.61
N GLN A 126 -9.12 -1.76 3.23
CA GLN A 126 -10.39 -2.48 3.10
C GLN A 126 -10.93 -2.42 1.68
N ALA A 127 -10.98 -1.23 1.06
CA ALA A 127 -11.39 -1.07 -0.34
C ALA A 127 -10.45 -1.83 -1.31
N ALA A 128 -9.18 -1.98 -0.95
CA ALA A 128 -8.20 -2.77 -1.67
C ALA A 128 -8.24 -4.28 -1.38
N ALA A 129 -9.20 -4.75 -0.57
CA ALA A 129 -9.38 -6.17 -0.17
C ALA A 129 -8.13 -6.80 0.47
N TYR A 130 -7.44 -6.05 1.34
CA TYR A 130 -6.37 -6.61 2.16
C TYR A 130 -6.94 -7.58 3.21
N ILE A 131 -6.09 -8.50 3.69
CA ILE A 131 -6.51 -9.57 4.60
C ILE A 131 -6.35 -9.08 6.03
N PHE A 132 -7.44 -8.91 6.76
CA PHE A 132 -7.40 -8.48 8.15
C PHE A 132 -7.61 -9.66 9.09
N ILE A 133 -6.67 -9.88 10.01
CA ILE A 133 -6.62 -11.04 10.89
C ILE A 133 -6.79 -10.60 12.35
N HIS A 134 -7.66 -11.30 13.09
CA HIS A 134 -7.73 -11.22 14.54
C HIS A 134 -6.63 -12.09 15.13
N ARG A 135 -5.76 -11.48 15.94
CA ARG A 135 -4.74 -12.20 16.71
C ARG A 135 -5.31 -12.40 18.11
N LYS A 136 -5.12 -13.61 18.66
CA LYS A 136 -5.39 -13.88 20.08
C LYS A 136 -4.29 -13.25 20.92
#